data_AF-A0A1L9PR36-F1
#
_entry.id   AF-A0A1L9PR36-F1
#
_cell.length_a   1.000
_cell.length_b   1.000
_cell.length_c   1.000
_cell.angle_alpha   90.00
_cell.angle_beta   90.00
_cell.angle_gamma   90.00
#
_symmetry.space_group_name_H-M   'P 1'
#
loop_
_entity.id
_entity.type
_entity.pdbx_description
1 polymer ?
#
loop_
_entity_poly.entity_id
_entity_poly.type
_entity_poly.pdbx_seq_one_letter_code
_entity_poly.pdbx_strand_id
1 'polypeptide(L)'
;MTLQDHRLNVGITLAALDRGLHVLCEKSISTSVAELSRVLDHIERKSNPATLMVAFMRRFDDSYREAYDKIQAGVIGRLIVFRANQCQYTDTDPLYYDHLRNCGGSFIDAVIHDIDLALMFLGEDSIPKSCSAHGINAVFTDLEKN
;
A
#
# COMPACT_ATOMS: atom_id res chain seq x y z
N MET A 1 14.16 4.27 10.66
CA MET A 1 12.87 4.42 9.95
C MET A 1 11.91 5.08 10.92
N THR A 2 11.46 6.31 10.66
CA THR A 2 10.46 6.95 11.53
C THR A 2 9.15 6.19 11.39
N LEU A 3 8.75 5.50 12.44
CA LEU A 3 7.49 4.77 12.48
C LEU A 3 6.37 5.80 12.55
N GLN A 4 5.60 5.88 11.48
CA GLN A 4 4.69 6.98 11.23
C GLN A 4 3.26 6.54 11.53
N ASP A 5 2.54 7.34 12.30
CA ASP A 5 1.17 7.04 12.69
C ASP A 5 0.20 7.32 11.52
N HIS A 6 -0.32 6.25 10.91
CA HIS A 6 -1.27 6.34 9.80
C HIS A 6 -2.52 7.18 10.12
N ARG A 7 -2.86 7.34 11.41
CA ARG A 7 -4.02 8.15 11.84
C ARG A 7 -3.85 9.63 11.54
N LEU A 8 -2.61 10.11 11.38
CA LEU A 8 -2.32 11.52 11.11
C LEU A 8 -2.29 11.85 9.62
N ASN A 9 -2.18 10.85 8.75
CA ASN A 9 -1.98 11.02 7.30
C ASN A 9 -3.11 11.84 6.67
N VAL A 10 -4.37 11.53 6.98
CA VAL A 10 -5.56 12.24 6.44
C VAL A 10 -5.56 13.72 6.84
N GLY A 11 -5.40 14.00 8.14
CA GLY A 11 -5.48 15.37 8.66
C GLY A 11 -4.38 16.27 8.09
N ILE A 12 -3.13 15.77 8.04
CA ILE A 12 -1.99 16.49 7.46
C ILE A 12 -2.19 16.69 5.95
N THR A 13 -2.65 15.66 5.25
CA THR A 13 -2.91 15.71 3.80
C THR A 13 -3.95 16.78 3.47
N LEU A 14 -5.10 16.78 4.15
CA LEU A 14 -6.15 17.78 3.94
C LEU A 14 -5.64 19.20 4.22
N ALA A 15 -4.92 19.40 5.33
CA ALA A 15 -4.37 20.70 5.69
C ALA A 15 -3.36 21.24 4.64
N ALA A 16 -2.57 20.36 4.02
CA ALA A 16 -1.64 20.74 2.95
C ALA A 16 -2.39 21.05 1.64
N LEU A 17 -3.37 20.22 1.27
CA LEU A 17 -4.21 20.45 0.08
C LEU A 17 -5.04 21.73 0.20
N ASP A 18 -5.47 22.11 1.40
CA ASP A 18 -6.13 23.40 1.69
C ASP A 18 -5.23 24.62 1.47
N ARG A 19 -3.92 24.43 1.54
CA ARG A 19 -2.93 25.46 1.25
C ARG A 19 -2.47 25.44 -0.22
N GLY A 20 -3.06 24.59 -1.06
CA GLY A 20 -2.66 24.42 -2.45
C GLY A 20 -1.30 23.72 -2.61
N LEU A 21 -0.82 23.00 -1.58
CA LEU A 21 0.44 22.28 -1.63
C LEU A 21 0.23 20.88 -2.19
N HIS A 22 1.11 20.45 -3.10
CA HIS A 22 1.17 19.06 -3.56
C HIS A 22 1.61 18.15 -2.41
N VAL A 23 1.00 16.97 -2.31
CA VAL A 23 1.24 16.01 -1.23
C VAL A 23 1.68 14.68 -1.80
N LEU A 24 2.84 14.19 -1.35
CA LEU A 24 3.23 12.78 -1.43
C LEU A 24 2.97 12.16 -0.05
N CYS A 25 1.93 11.34 0.05
CA CYS A 25 1.53 10.68 1.28
C CYS A 25 2.04 9.24 1.31
N GLU A 26 2.60 8.82 2.44
CA GLU A 26 2.92 7.41 2.66
C GLU A 26 1.67 6.53 2.58
N LYS A 27 1.88 5.26 2.24
CA LYS A 27 0.83 4.24 2.28
C LYS A 27 0.68 3.71 3.72
N SER A 28 -0.51 3.29 4.15
CA SER A 28 -1.81 3.66 3.58
C SER A 28 -2.17 5.09 3.98
N ILE A 29 -2.91 5.79 3.11
CA ILE A 29 -3.39 7.14 3.42
C ILE A 29 -4.38 7.14 4.59
N SER A 30 -5.15 6.06 4.75
CA SER A 30 -6.09 5.84 5.83
C SER A 30 -6.33 4.34 6.00
N THR A 31 -6.71 3.93 7.20
CA THR A 31 -7.23 2.59 7.52
C THR A 31 -8.75 2.50 7.40
N SER A 32 -9.43 3.59 7.01
CA SER A 32 -10.88 3.71 6.89
C SER A 32 -11.28 4.17 5.50
N VAL A 33 -12.13 3.38 4.84
CA VAL A 33 -12.70 3.73 3.53
C VAL A 33 -13.48 5.05 3.61
N ALA A 34 -14.22 5.28 4.70
CA ALA A 34 -15.01 6.49 4.88
C ALA A 34 -14.13 7.75 4.98
N GLU A 35 -12.96 7.66 5.60
CA GLU A 35 -12.02 8.79 5.67
C GLU A 35 -11.35 9.03 4.31
N LEU A 36 -11.00 7.96 3.59
CA LEU A 36 -10.48 8.07 2.23
C LEU A 36 -11.48 8.76 1.30
N SER A 37 -12.76 8.37 1.34
CA SER A 37 -13.82 9.03 0.57
C SER A 37 -13.89 10.53 0.86
N ARG A 38 -13.77 10.94 2.13
CA ARG A 38 -13.76 12.38 2.49
C ARG A 38 -12.58 13.13 1.87
N VAL A 39 -11.41 12.51 1.77
CA VAL A 39 -10.23 13.09 1.10
C VAL A 39 -10.49 13.27 -0.38
N LEU A 40 -11.03 12.23 -1.05
CA LEU A 40 -11.38 12.28 -2.46
C LEU A 40 -12.42 13.36 -2.75
N ASP A 41 -13.53 13.37 -2.02
CA ASP A 41 -14.59 14.38 -2.17
C ASP A 41 -14.04 15.80 -1.95
N HIS A 42 -13.08 15.96 -1.03
CA HIS A 42 -12.44 17.25 -0.77
C HIS A 42 -11.61 17.74 -1.96
N ILE A 43 -10.86 16.85 -2.60
CA ILE A 43 -10.06 17.16 -3.78
C ILE A 43 -10.98 17.49 -4.97
N GLU A 44 -12.01 16.68 -5.21
CA GLU A 44 -12.94 16.83 -6.33
C GLU A 44 -13.76 18.12 -6.29
N ARG A 45 -14.02 18.67 -5.11
CA ARG A 45 -14.74 19.95 -4.95
C ARG A 45 -13.93 21.19 -5.33
N LYS A 46 -12.61 21.08 -5.50
CA LYS A 46 -11.76 22.24 -5.81
C LYS A 46 -11.66 22.44 -7.31
N SER A 47 -11.78 23.69 -7.77
CA SER A 47 -11.66 24.06 -9.18
C SER A 47 -10.24 23.94 -9.74
N ASN A 48 -9.23 24.08 -8.87
CA ASN A 48 -7.82 23.82 -9.18
C ASN A 48 -7.17 23.05 -8.01
N PRO A 49 -7.38 21.73 -7.92
CA PRO A 49 -6.88 20.94 -6.80
C PRO A 49 -5.36 20.76 -6.88
N ALA A 50 -4.69 20.85 -5.74
CA ALA A 50 -3.32 20.37 -5.63
C ALA A 50 -3.28 18.84 -5.75
N THR A 51 -2.25 18.32 -6.42
CA THR A 51 -2.02 16.87 -6.59
C THR A 51 -1.74 16.16 -5.25
N LEU A 52 -2.45 15.06 -5.02
CA LEU A 52 -2.15 14.06 -4.00
C LEU A 52 -1.65 12.78 -4.67
N MET A 53 -0.50 12.28 -4.24
CA MET A 53 0.05 10.99 -4.64
C MET A 53 0.23 10.10 -3.41
N VAL A 54 -0.18 8.83 -3.51
CA VAL A 54 0.13 7.80 -2.51
C VAL A 54 1.44 7.13 -2.90
N ALA A 55 2.36 6.98 -1.95
CA ALA A 55 3.73 6.51 -2.17
C ALA A 55 3.83 4.98 -2.37
N PHE A 56 3.18 4.46 -3.42
CA PHE A 56 3.38 3.08 -3.87
C PHE A 56 4.70 2.94 -4.64
N MET A 57 5.81 2.96 -3.90
CA MET A 57 7.16 3.00 -4.46
C MET A 57 7.48 1.85 -5.42
N ARG A 58 6.88 0.67 -5.23
CA ARG A 58 7.12 -0.51 -6.08
C ARG A 58 6.72 -0.31 -7.53
N ARG A 59 5.80 0.60 -7.82
CA ARG A 59 5.47 0.96 -9.21
C ARG A 59 6.65 1.58 -9.96
N PHE A 60 7.67 2.04 -9.24
CA PHE A 60 8.85 2.71 -9.77
C PHE A 60 10.12 1.86 -9.69
N ASP A 61 10.09 0.68 -9.05
CA ASP A 61 11.24 -0.22 -9.07
C ASP A 61 11.41 -0.82 -10.48
N ASP A 62 12.66 -0.85 -10.96
CA ASP A 62 12.99 -1.30 -12.32
C ASP A 62 12.44 -2.71 -12.64
N SER A 63 12.47 -3.62 -11.66
CA SER A 63 11.99 -4.99 -11.84
C SER A 63 10.49 -5.09 -12.07
N TYR A 64 9.69 -4.28 -11.37
CA TYR A 64 8.24 -4.23 -11.55
C TYR A 64 7.86 -3.44 -12.82
N ARG A 65 8.61 -2.39 -13.15
CA ARG A 65 8.48 -1.65 -14.42
C ARG A 65 8.74 -2.55 -15.61
N GLU A 66 9.82 -3.32 -15.60
CA GLU A 66 10.13 -4.28 -16.66
C GLU A 66 9.04 -5.36 -16.79
N ALA A 67 8.54 -5.88 -15.66
CA ALA A 67 7.43 -6.83 -15.67
C ALA A 67 6.16 -6.22 -16.29
N TYR A 68 5.81 -4.99 -15.90
CA TYR A 68 4.68 -4.26 -16.48
C TYR A 68 4.83 -4.12 -17.99
N ASP A 69 5.98 -3.63 -18.46
CA ASP A 69 6.21 -3.38 -19.88
C ASP A 69 6.13 -4.69 -20.70
N LYS A 70 6.64 -5.81 -20.18
CA LYS A 70 6.53 -7.14 -20.82
C LYS A 70 5.09 -7.65 -20.86
N ILE A 71 4.30 -7.39 -19.81
CA ILE A 71 2.87 -7.74 -19.78
C ILE A 71 2.12 -6.93 -20.84
N GLN A 72 2.34 -5.61 -20.90
CA GLN A 72 1.69 -4.73 -21.88
C GLN A 72 2.09 -5.06 -23.32
N ALA A 73 3.34 -5.47 -23.54
CA ALA A 73 3.83 -5.94 -24.83
C ALA A 73 3.32 -7.34 -25.24
N GLY A 74 2.56 -8.02 -24.37
CA GLY A 74 1.98 -9.34 -24.64
C GLY A 74 2.97 -10.49 -24.64
N VAL A 75 4.16 -10.32 -24.04
CA VAL A 75 5.26 -11.32 -24.07
C VAL A 75 4.85 -12.67 -23.49
N ILE A 76 3.96 -12.67 -22.50
CA ILE A 76 3.44 -13.88 -21.84
C ILE A 76 2.00 -14.23 -22.26
N GLY A 77 1.44 -13.55 -23.26
CA GLY A 77 0.02 -13.60 -23.59
C GLY A 77 -0.85 -12.93 -22.53
N ARG A 78 -2.06 -13.47 -22.30
CA ARG A 78 -2.98 -12.93 -21.29
C ARG A 78 -2.54 -13.33 -19.89
N LEU A 79 -2.28 -12.34 -19.03
CA LEU A 79 -2.05 -12.58 -17.60
C LEU A 79 -3.31 -13.20 -16.97
N ILE A 80 -3.18 -14.39 -16.38
CA ILE A 80 -4.31 -15.11 -15.75
C ILE A 80 -4.21 -15.09 -14.23
N VAL A 81 -2.99 -15.20 -13.69
CA VAL A 81 -2.73 -15.34 -12.26
C VAL A 81 -1.54 -14.47 -11.89
N PHE A 82 -1.72 -13.64 -10.87
CA PHE A 82 -0.64 -12.95 -10.18
C PHE A 82 -0.45 -13.58 -8.80
N ARG A 83 0.82 -13.82 -8.41
CA ARG A 83 1.18 -14.30 -7.07
C ARG A 83 2.33 -13.44 -6.56
N ALA A 84 2.16 -12.88 -5.37
CA ALA A 84 3.19 -12.17 -4.64
C ALA A 84 3.46 -12.89 -3.32
N ASN A 85 4.72 -12.85 -2.89
CA ASN A 85 5.13 -13.35 -1.58
C ASN A 85 6.02 -12.30 -0.93
N GLN A 86 5.81 -12.09 0.36
CA GLN A 86 6.56 -11.13 1.17
C GLN A 86 7.18 -11.90 2.33
N CYS A 87 8.45 -11.62 2.61
CA CYS A 87 9.11 -12.07 3.82
C CYS A 87 9.83 -10.86 4.42
N GLN A 88 9.62 -10.63 5.70
CA GLN A 88 10.28 -9.56 6.45
C GLN A 88 11.03 -10.19 7.61
N TYR A 89 12.22 -9.66 7.88
CA TYR A 89 12.96 -10.03 9.08
C TYR A 89 12.25 -9.46 10.31
N THR A 90 12.23 -10.22 11.40
CA THR A 90 11.69 -9.74 12.67
C THR A 90 12.63 -8.68 13.25
N ASP A 91 12.22 -7.42 13.19
CA ASP A 91 12.90 -6.36 13.92
C ASP A 91 12.55 -6.47 15.41
N THR A 92 13.57 -6.32 16.26
CA THR A 92 13.45 -6.46 17.72
C THR A 92 13.46 -5.10 18.42
N ASP A 93 13.54 -3.99 17.67
CA ASP A 93 13.42 -2.64 18.21
C ASP A 93 12.05 -2.44 18.89
N PRO A 94 12.01 -1.98 20.16
CA PRO A 94 10.76 -1.61 20.85
C PRO A 94 9.83 -0.71 20.04
N LEU A 95 10.40 0.18 19.23
CA LEU A 95 9.64 1.06 18.34
C LEU A 95 8.90 0.23 17.29
N TYR A 96 9.54 -0.77 16.70
CA TYR A 96 8.90 -1.65 15.70
C TYR A 96 7.69 -2.37 16.28
N TYR A 97 7.78 -2.85 17.53
CA TYR A 97 6.62 -3.43 18.20
C TYR A 97 5.48 -2.43 18.41
N ASP A 98 5.77 -1.15 18.68
CA ASP A 98 4.74 -0.13 18.78
C ASP A 98 4.09 0.18 17.42
N HIS A 99 4.88 0.21 16.34
CA HIS A 99 4.35 0.29 14.98
C HIS A 99 3.42 -0.89 14.66
N LEU A 100 3.84 -2.12 14.94
CA LEU A 100 3.02 -3.30 14.69
C LEU A 100 1.66 -3.27 15.40
N ARG A 101 1.58 -2.65 16.59
CA ARG A 101 0.30 -2.45 17.30
C ARG A 101 -0.62 -1.44 16.60
N ASN A 102 -0.05 -0.48 15.89
CA ASN A 102 -0.75 0.68 15.34
C ASN A 102 -0.89 0.66 13.80
N CYS A 103 -0.18 -0.22 13.09
CA CYS A 103 -0.09 -0.21 11.62
C CYS A 103 -1.35 -0.72 10.90
N GLY A 104 -2.33 -1.26 11.63
CA GLY A 104 -3.53 -1.89 11.06
C GLY A 104 -3.31 -3.33 10.58
N GLY A 105 -2.15 -3.91 10.87
CA GLY A 105 -1.78 -5.29 10.54
C GLY A 105 -1.14 -5.46 9.16
N SER A 106 -0.66 -6.68 8.88
CA SER A 106 0.14 -6.98 7.69
C SER A 106 -0.56 -6.64 6.36
N PHE A 107 -1.89 -6.72 6.32
CA PHE A 107 -2.63 -6.40 5.10
C PHE A 107 -2.54 -4.92 4.72
N ILE A 108 -2.62 -4.03 5.71
CA ILE A 108 -2.56 -2.58 5.52
C ILE A 108 -1.12 -2.12 5.35
N ASP A 109 -0.18 -2.70 6.10
CA ASP A 109 1.20 -2.20 6.10
C ASP A 109 2.05 -2.79 4.96
N ALA A 110 1.91 -4.09 4.69
CA ALA A 110 2.75 -4.83 3.75
C ALA A 110 2.01 -5.26 2.47
N VAL A 111 0.92 -6.03 2.61
CA VAL A 111 0.20 -6.64 1.46
C VAL A 111 -0.46 -5.58 0.57
N ILE A 112 -0.70 -4.37 1.07
CA ILE A 112 -1.24 -3.26 0.27
C ILE A 112 -0.41 -2.98 -0.98
N HIS A 113 0.91 -3.16 -0.91
CA HIS A 113 1.80 -3.03 -2.07
C HIS A 113 1.56 -4.12 -3.11
N ASP A 114 1.26 -5.34 -2.67
CA ASP A 114 0.98 -6.46 -3.57
C ASP A 114 -0.40 -6.33 -4.23
N ILE A 115 -1.37 -5.77 -3.50
CA ILE A 115 -2.69 -5.42 -4.05
C ILE A 115 -2.54 -4.34 -5.12
N ASP A 116 -1.75 -3.30 -4.83
CA ASP A 116 -1.45 -2.23 -5.78
C ASP A 116 -0.78 -2.76 -7.07
N LEU A 117 0.24 -3.62 -6.93
CA LEU A 117 0.88 -4.28 -8.08
C LEU A 117 -0.06 -5.20 -8.85
N ALA A 118 -0.94 -5.93 -8.16
CA ALA A 118 -1.95 -6.77 -8.80
C ALA A 118 -2.87 -5.93 -9.69
N LEU A 119 -3.32 -4.76 -9.21
CA LEU A 119 -4.12 -3.82 -9.99
C LEU A 119 -3.31 -3.23 -11.16
N MET A 120 -2.05 -2.84 -10.93
CA MET A 120 -1.18 -2.35 -12.00
C MET A 120 -1.00 -3.39 -13.13
N PHE A 121 -0.88 -4.68 -12.81
CA PHE A 121 -0.66 -5.73 -13.81
C PHE A 121 -1.92 -6.30 -14.45
N LEU A 122 -3.01 -6.44 -13.68
CA LEU A 122 -4.27 -7.05 -14.15
C LEU A 122 -5.24 -6.01 -14.74
N GLY A 123 -5.06 -4.72 -14.41
CA GLY A 123 -5.90 -3.60 -14.84
C GLY A 123 -6.37 -2.78 -13.64
N GLU A 124 -6.11 -1.47 -13.64
CA GLU A 124 -6.41 -0.57 -12.51
C GLU A 124 -7.91 -0.40 -12.25
N ASP A 125 -8.74 -0.68 -13.25
CA ASP A 125 -10.21 -0.70 -13.21
C ASP A 125 -10.79 -2.06 -12.78
N SER A 126 -9.93 -3.03 -12.42
CA SER A 126 -10.36 -4.35 -11.98
C SER A 126 -11.19 -4.27 -10.69
N ILE A 127 -12.40 -4.82 -10.73
CA ILE A 127 -13.28 -4.93 -9.55
C ILE A 127 -13.15 -6.34 -8.95
N PRO A 128 -12.63 -6.49 -7.72
CA PRO A 128 -12.57 -7.78 -7.05
C PRO A 128 -13.97 -8.39 -6.88
N LYS A 129 -14.16 -9.63 -7.34
CA LYS A 129 -15.43 -10.35 -7.17
C LYS A 129 -15.58 -10.95 -5.76
N SER A 130 -14.47 -11.35 -5.16
CA SER A 130 -14.40 -11.90 -3.82
C SER A 130 -12.99 -11.71 -3.25
N CYS A 131 -12.89 -11.71 -1.92
CA CYS A 131 -11.63 -11.67 -1.19
C CYS A 131 -11.71 -12.65 -0.02
N SER A 132 -10.63 -13.37 0.24
CA SER A 132 -10.48 -14.21 1.43
C SER A 132 -9.07 -14.06 1.98
N ALA A 133 -8.97 -14.13 3.31
CA ALA A 133 -7.72 -14.04 4.03
C ALA A 133 -7.63 -15.23 4.99
N HIS A 134 -6.47 -15.86 5.03
CA HIS A 134 -6.19 -16.98 5.93
C HIS A 134 -4.85 -16.68 6.61
N GLY A 135 -4.78 -16.93 7.92
CA GLY A 135 -3.60 -16.65 8.71
C GLY A 135 -3.35 -17.72 9.76
N ILE A 136 -2.08 -17.91 10.08
CA ILE A 136 -1.62 -18.73 11.20
C ILE A 136 -0.57 -17.93 11.97
N ASN A 137 -0.58 -18.05 13.30
CA ASN A 137 0.53 -17.61 14.13
C ASN A 137 1.31 -18.86 14.55
N ALA A 138 2.48 -19.07 13.94
CA ALA A 138 3.34 -20.21 14.21
C ALA A 138 4.75 -19.72 14.52
N VAL A 139 5.32 -20.22 15.61
CA VAL A 139 6.70 -19.96 16.03
C VAL A 139 7.45 -21.29 15.98
N PHE A 140 8.51 -21.34 15.17
CA PHE A 140 9.35 -22.53 15.01
C PHE A 140 10.55 -22.42 15.95
N THR A 141 10.36 -22.81 17.22
CA THR A 141 11.37 -22.70 18.29
C THR A 141 12.62 -23.55 18.04
N ASP A 142 12.51 -24.56 17.19
CA ASP A 142 13.60 -25.42 16.75
C ASP A 142 14.58 -24.73 15.78
N LEU A 143 14.16 -23.64 15.13
CA LEU A 143 14.99 -22.84 14.23
C LEU A 143 15.76 -21.70 14.94
N GLU A 144 15.48 -21.42 16.22
CA GLU A 144 16.13 -20.33 16.97
C GLU A 144 17.55 -20.67 17.45
N LYS A 145 18.03 -21.91 17.27
CA LYS A 145 19.26 -22.43 17.90
C LYS A 145 20.52 -22.46 17.04
N ASN A 146 20.57 -21.84 15.87
CA ASN A 146 21.78 -21.77 15.04
C ASN A 146 22.20 -20.34 14.72
#